data_AF-A0A4S8K5B9-F1
#
_entry.id   AF-A0A4S8K5B9-F1
#
_cell.length_a   1.000
_cell.length_b   1.000
_cell.length_c   1.000
_cell.angle_alpha   90.00
_cell.angle_beta   90.00
_cell.angle_gamma   90.00
#
_symmetry.space_group_name_H-M   'P 1'
#
loop_
_entity.id
_entity.type
_entity.pdbx_description
1 polymer ?
#
loop_
_entity_poly.entity_id
_entity_poly.type
_entity_poly.pdbx_seq_one_letter_code
_entity_poly.pdbx_strand_id
1 'polypeptide(L)'
;MAGAGNMSPLPPRKRSDLEMLVNARSDTLRNFLANLHEVLLGTKLFPLFPVVPLAIAARCFRFGQAWVFSLSLIGLVPLAERMSFLSESTDMFAFNAILNRQIAYYAGPTVGGLLNATCGNAPELIIALLALHKDKIGVLKWSLLGSTISNLLLVLGSSLFCGGLANLNKERQFDRKQADANLMLLLLASLCHILILTYCYVVKNDIYMVDAISTLELSRTCSIAMLVAYIGCMFFQLMTHRQLFESQEEDDDIVSDTPVIGFASSFAWLVGMTMLVTILSNYVINTIEASSKSWGMPISFISVILLPIVGNATEHAGAVIFAFKNKIDITLGISLGSSAQISLFLVPLTTVVAWIKDIHMDLNFKLLETGTLVLAILITTFTLQDGSWHYMKGLVLLLCYVVIAALFFFYQTPLDHVYVAPVEVNGYR
;
A
#
# COMPACT_ATOMS: atom_id res chain seq x y z
N MET A 1 75.17 -47.02 -8.67
CA MET A 1 74.26 -47.42 -7.57
C MET A 1 74.21 -46.28 -6.57
N ALA A 2 73.00 -45.83 -6.23
CA ALA A 2 72.60 -44.87 -5.18
C ALA A 2 73.23 -43.46 -5.27
N GLY A 3 72.51 -42.34 -5.35
CA GLY A 3 71.19 -42.02 -4.79
C GLY A 3 71.35 -40.88 -3.79
N ALA A 4 71.65 -39.67 -4.25
CA ALA A 4 71.72 -38.46 -3.42
C ALA A 4 70.43 -37.66 -3.58
N GLY A 5 69.51 -37.83 -2.62
CA GLY A 5 68.29 -37.03 -2.51
C GLY A 5 68.59 -35.67 -1.86
N ASN A 6 68.44 -34.60 -2.63
CA ASN A 6 68.38 -33.24 -2.10
C ASN A 6 66.96 -32.97 -1.56
N MET A 7 66.87 -32.64 -0.27
CA MET A 7 65.66 -32.11 0.37
C MET A 7 65.36 -30.71 -0.17
N SER A 8 64.15 -30.51 -0.70
CA SER A 8 63.59 -29.19 -0.99
C SER A 8 62.95 -28.58 0.27
N PRO A 9 63.11 -27.27 0.52
CA PRO A 9 62.45 -26.61 1.65
C PRO A 9 60.95 -26.39 1.35
N LEU A 10 60.09 -26.60 2.36
CA LEU A 10 58.65 -26.31 2.27
C LEU A 10 58.38 -24.79 2.06
N PRO A 11 57.33 -24.40 1.30
CA PRO A 11 56.98 -23.00 1.11
C PRO A 11 56.18 -22.44 2.30
N PRO A 12 56.29 -21.13 2.60
CA PRO A 12 55.54 -20.49 3.68
C PRO A 12 54.12 -20.18 3.19
N ARG A 13 53.15 -21.06 3.45
CA ARG A 13 51.74 -20.85 3.09
C ARG A 13 50.90 -20.93 4.35
N LYS A 14 50.57 -19.78 4.96
CA LYS A 14 49.50 -19.63 5.98
C LYS A 14 49.24 -18.20 6.47
N ARG A 15 50.17 -17.23 6.34
CA ARG A 15 49.93 -15.83 6.80
C ARG A 15 49.17 -14.97 5.78
N SER A 16 49.44 -15.11 4.49
CA SER A 16 48.79 -14.35 3.41
C SER A 16 47.29 -14.66 3.26
N ASP A 17 46.89 -15.91 3.48
CA ASP A 17 45.50 -16.36 3.29
C ASP A 17 44.60 -15.87 4.43
N LEU A 18 45.16 -15.74 5.65
CA LEU A 18 44.44 -15.21 6.81
C LEU A 18 44.23 -13.69 6.69
N GLU A 19 45.23 -12.95 6.21
CA GLU A 19 45.11 -11.50 5.95
C GLU A 19 44.14 -11.21 4.79
N MET A 20 44.12 -12.03 3.74
CA MET A 20 43.11 -11.94 2.67
C MET A 20 41.69 -12.24 3.17
N LEU A 21 41.51 -13.24 4.05
CA LEU A 21 40.20 -13.55 4.63
C LEU A 21 39.72 -12.45 5.60
N VAL A 22 40.63 -11.84 6.37
CA VAL A 22 40.30 -10.72 7.28
C VAL A 22 39.94 -9.46 6.49
N ASN A 23 40.68 -9.15 5.42
CA ASN A 23 40.37 -8.01 4.54
C ASN A 23 39.06 -8.22 3.76
N ALA A 24 38.83 -9.42 3.21
CA ALA A 24 37.56 -9.75 2.53
C ALA A 24 36.35 -9.69 3.50
N ARG A 25 36.52 -10.15 4.75
CA ARG A 25 35.48 -10.06 5.78
C ARG A 25 35.25 -8.61 6.23
N SER A 26 36.29 -7.79 6.27
CA SER A 26 36.22 -6.34 6.54
C SER A 26 35.51 -5.60 5.41
N ASP A 27 35.77 -5.93 4.14
CA ASP A 27 35.08 -5.33 2.99
C ASP A 27 33.60 -5.76 2.93
N THR A 28 33.30 -7.03 3.23
CA THR A 28 31.92 -7.51 3.31
C THR A 28 31.16 -6.84 4.46
N LEU A 29 31.80 -6.68 5.62
CA LEU A 29 31.22 -5.98 6.77
C LEU A 29 31.06 -4.49 6.51
N ARG A 30 32.02 -3.86 5.81
CA ARG A 30 31.97 -2.44 5.44
C ARG A 30 30.88 -2.17 4.40
N ASN A 31 30.71 -3.06 3.42
CA ASN A 31 29.61 -3.02 2.46
C ASN A 31 28.27 -3.28 3.14
N PHE A 32 28.20 -4.22 4.10
CA PHE A 32 26.99 -4.44 4.89
C PHE A 32 26.64 -3.23 5.78
N LEU A 33 27.62 -2.61 6.42
CA LEU A 33 27.45 -1.40 7.25
C LEU A 33 27.07 -0.19 6.41
N ALA A 34 27.64 -0.05 5.21
CA ALA A 34 27.25 0.97 4.24
C ALA A 34 25.80 0.76 3.78
N ASN A 35 25.42 -0.48 3.41
CA ASN A 35 24.05 -0.83 3.07
C ASN A 35 23.09 -0.61 4.25
N LEU A 36 23.49 -0.96 5.48
CA LEU A 36 22.69 -0.72 6.68
C LEU A 36 22.46 0.77 6.92
N HIS A 37 23.51 1.58 6.73
CA HIS A 37 23.41 3.03 6.84
C HIS A 37 22.46 3.60 5.78
N GLU A 38 22.59 3.18 4.54
CA GLU A 38 21.73 3.65 3.45
C GLU A 38 20.27 3.26 3.68
N VAL A 39 20.02 1.99 4.04
CA VAL A 39 18.68 1.41 4.20
C VAL A 39 17.97 1.85 5.48
N LEU A 40 18.69 2.20 6.55
CA LEU A 40 18.06 2.64 7.80
C LEU A 40 18.23 4.14 8.04
N LEU A 41 19.46 4.65 7.95
CA LEU A 41 19.81 6.03 8.29
C LEU A 41 19.63 7.02 7.14
N GLY A 42 19.54 6.56 5.89
CA GLY A 42 19.40 7.43 4.70
C GLY A 42 18.07 8.19 4.57
N THR A 43 17.07 7.96 5.43
CA THR A 43 15.74 8.57 5.27
C THR A 43 15.37 9.53 6.38
N LYS A 44 14.56 10.53 6.00
CA LYS A 44 14.03 11.53 6.94
C LYS A 44 13.11 10.90 8.00
N LEU A 45 12.65 9.68 7.78
CA LEU A 45 11.88 8.86 8.72
C LEU A 45 12.74 7.99 9.65
N PHE A 46 14.07 8.06 9.57
CA PHE A 46 14.98 7.38 10.49
C PHE A 46 14.59 7.49 11.98
N PRO A 47 14.13 8.66 12.50
CA PRO A 47 13.75 8.79 13.90
C PRO A 47 12.60 7.85 14.34
N LEU A 48 11.81 7.33 13.40
CA LEU A 48 10.70 6.42 13.67
C LEU A 48 11.11 4.93 13.71
N PHE A 49 12.29 4.56 13.19
CA PHE A 49 12.76 3.18 13.22
C PHE A 49 12.88 2.56 14.61
N PRO A 50 13.32 3.28 15.66
CA PRO A 50 13.34 2.77 17.04
C PRO A 50 11.96 2.33 17.56
N VAL A 51 10.87 2.79 16.94
CA VAL A 51 9.51 2.37 17.31
C VAL A 51 9.23 0.91 16.94
N VAL A 52 9.87 0.37 15.90
CA VAL A 52 9.71 -1.04 15.48
C VAL A 52 10.16 -2.03 16.58
N PRO A 53 11.41 -1.99 17.09
CA PRO A 53 11.80 -2.85 18.19
C PRO A 53 11.04 -2.53 19.48
N LEU A 54 10.61 -1.28 19.68
CA LEU A 54 9.79 -0.90 20.84
C LEU A 54 8.40 -1.54 20.79
N ALA A 55 7.77 -1.64 19.62
CA ALA A 55 6.50 -2.34 19.43
C ALA A 55 6.62 -3.84 19.74
N ILE A 56 7.72 -4.47 19.29
CA ILE A 56 8.03 -5.87 19.58
C ILE A 56 8.29 -6.06 21.08
N ALA A 57 9.08 -5.20 21.69
CA ALA A 57 9.35 -5.23 23.13
C ALA A 57 8.06 -5.04 23.95
N ALA A 58 7.21 -4.07 23.58
CA ALA A 58 5.92 -3.84 24.24
C ALA A 58 5.03 -5.09 24.19
N ARG A 59 5.05 -5.84 23.08
CA ARG A 59 4.35 -7.12 22.98
C ARG A 59 4.98 -8.19 23.89
N CYS A 60 6.30 -8.32 23.92
CA CYS A 60 7.02 -9.28 24.76
C CYS A 60 6.78 -9.02 26.26
N PHE A 61 6.78 -7.76 26.68
CA PHE A 61 6.53 -7.34 28.06
C PHE A 61 5.03 -7.23 28.41
N ARG A 62 4.13 -7.62 27.49
CA ARG A 62 2.66 -7.62 27.69
C ARG A 62 2.11 -6.26 28.12
N PHE A 63 2.58 -5.19 27.48
CA PHE A 63 2.01 -3.84 27.65
C PHE A 63 0.53 -3.82 27.21
N GLY A 64 -0.19 -2.77 27.62
CA GLY A 64 -1.58 -2.57 27.25
C GLY A 64 -1.79 -2.67 25.73
N GLN A 65 -2.86 -3.36 25.30
CA GLN A 65 -3.06 -3.67 23.88
C GLN A 65 -3.18 -2.40 23.01
N ALA A 66 -3.73 -1.32 23.55
CA ALA A 66 -3.76 -0.01 22.90
C ALA A 66 -2.36 0.56 22.61
N TRP A 67 -1.41 0.40 23.53
CA TRP A 67 -0.02 0.84 23.31
C TRP A 67 0.68 -0.01 22.26
N VAL A 68 0.50 -1.33 22.31
CA VAL A 68 1.03 -2.23 21.29
C VAL A 68 0.46 -1.87 19.91
N PHE A 69 -0.83 -1.56 19.83
CA PHE A 69 -1.47 -1.09 18.60
C PHE A 69 -0.85 0.22 18.09
N SER A 70 -0.76 1.26 18.93
CA SER A 70 -0.17 2.56 18.54
C SER A 70 1.27 2.44 18.07
N LEU A 71 2.10 1.70 18.81
CA LEU A 71 3.51 1.52 18.45
C LEU A 71 3.66 0.71 17.18
N SER A 72 2.82 -0.33 16.98
CA SER A 72 2.84 -1.10 15.74
C SER A 72 2.40 -0.24 14.55
N LEU A 73 1.38 0.60 14.73
CA LEU A 73 0.90 1.52 13.70
C LEU A 73 2.00 2.53 13.31
N ILE A 74 2.59 3.23 14.29
CA ILE A 74 3.67 4.19 14.04
C ILE A 74 4.88 3.49 13.41
N GLY A 75 5.22 2.27 13.87
CA GLY A 75 6.33 1.49 13.32
C GLY A 75 6.12 1.01 11.88
N LEU A 76 4.89 0.95 11.37
CA LEU A 76 4.63 0.58 9.97
C LEU A 76 5.05 1.68 8.99
N VAL A 77 4.97 2.96 9.37
CA VAL A 77 5.34 4.10 8.51
C VAL A 77 6.76 3.99 7.93
N PRO A 78 7.83 3.88 8.75
CA PRO A 78 9.20 3.78 8.21
C PRO A 78 9.45 2.45 7.47
N LEU A 79 8.72 1.38 7.80
CA LEU A 79 8.86 0.10 7.13
C LEU A 79 8.22 0.12 5.73
N ALA A 80 7.04 0.72 5.60
CA ALA A 80 6.36 0.93 4.32
C ALA A 80 7.22 1.79 3.39
N GLU A 81 7.83 2.85 3.93
CA GLU A 81 8.77 3.70 3.18
C GLU A 81 9.93 2.92 2.59
N ARG A 82 10.65 2.15 3.42
CA ARG A 82 11.78 1.37 2.93
C ARG A 82 11.39 0.23 2.03
N MET A 83 10.23 -0.37 2.26
CA MET A 83 9.71 -1.39 1.36
C MET A 83 9.49 -0.83 -0.06
N SER A 84 8.92 0.37 -0.17
CA SER A 84 8.75 1.06 -1.45
C SER A 84 10.10 1.42 -2.11
N PHE A 85 11.03 2.03 -1.38
CA PHE A 85 12.38 2.34 -1.88
C PHE A 85 13.16 1.10 -2.34
N LEU A 86 13.10 0.01 -1.57
CA LEU A 86 13.76 -1.24 -1.91
C LEU A 86 13.13 -1.89 -3.14
N SER A 87 11.82 -1.74 -3.35
CA SER A 87 11.14 -2.23 -4.55
C SER A 87 11.73 -1.60 -5.80
N GLU A 88 11.81 -0.27 -5.85
CA GLU A 88 12.37 0.50 -6.97
C GLU A 88 13.82 0.06 -7.26
N SER A 89 14.59 -0.16 -6.20
CA SER A 89 15.97 -0.68 -6.28
C SER A 89 16.05 -2.13 -6.82
N THR A 90 15.08 -2.99 -6.49
CA THR A 90 15.01 -4.37 -7.03
C THR A 90 14.43 -4.42 -8.44
N ASP A 91 13.53 -3.51 -8.83
CA ASP A 91 12.85 -3.51 -10.13
C ASP A 91 13.85 -3.35 -11.28
N MET A 92 14.87 -2.51 -11.09
CA MET A 92 15.94 -2.29 -12.07
C MET A 92 16.78 -3.56 -12.34
N PHE A 93 16.90 -4.47 -11.37
CA PHE A 93 17.86 -5.59 -11.45
C PHE A 93 17.21 -6.99 -11.48
N ALA A 94 16.11 -7.23 -10.76
CA ALA A 94 15.35 -8.50 -10.80
C ALA A 94 15.08 -8.95 -12.24
N PHE A 95 14.93 -7.95 -13.09
CA PHE A 95 14.60 -8.08 -14.48
C PHE A 95 15.74 -8.61 -15.38
N ASN A 96 16.99 -8.17 -15.18
CA ASN A 96 18.14 -8.66 -15.96
C ASN A 96 18.54 -10.11 -15.61
N ALA A 97 18.11 -10.61 -14.45
CA ALA A 97 18.49 -11.93 -13.94
C ALA A 97 17.42 -13.02 -14.16
N ILE A 98 16.12 -12.69 -14.11
CA ILE A 98 15.02 -13.68 -14.11
C ILE A 98 14.44 -13.94 -15.52
N LEU A 99 14.50 -12.96 -16.42
CA LEU A 99 14.01 -13.08 -17.79
C LEU A 99 15.18 -13.05 -18.79
N ASN A 100 15.16 -13.97 -19.76
CA ASN A 100 16.16 -14.02 -20.81
C ASN A 100 16.30 -12.65 -21.48
N ARG A 101 17.54 -12.20 -21.75
CA ARG A 101 17.91 -10.82 -22.15
C ARG A 101 17.13 -10.31 -23.38
N GLN A 102 16.53 -11.18 -24.18
CA GLN A 102 15.69 -10.86 -25.34
C GLN A 102 14.22 -10.56 -25.01
N ILE A 103 13.60 -11.26 -24.06
CA ILE A 103 12.22 -10.94 -23.60
C ILE A 103 12.26 -9.70 -22.69
N ALA A 104 13.43 -9.44 -22.12
CA ALA A 104 13.68 -8.30 -21.26
C ALA A 104 13.25 -6.96 -21.91
N TYR A 105 13.56 -6.77 -23.18
CA TYR A 105 13.28 -5.51 -23.88
C TYR A 105 11.79 -5.14 -23.93
N TYR A 106 10.90 -6.13 -24.02
CA TYR A 106 9.46 -5.92 -24.15
C TYR A 106 8.72 -6.12 -22.81
N ALA A 107 9.11 -7.09 -21.99
CA ALA A 107 8.42 -7.37 -20.72
C ALA A 107 8.88 -6.48 -19.54
N GLY A 108 9.93 -5.67 -19.72
CA GLY A 108 10.58 -4.92 -18.63
C GLY A 108 9.72 -3.88 -17.97
N PRO A 109 9.19 -2.93 -18.74
CA PRO A 109 8.27 -1.95 -18.22
C PRO A 109 7.03 -2.61 -17.61
N THR A 110 6.50 -3.67 -18.23
CA THR A 110 5.30 -4.38 -17.78
C THR A 110 5.48 -5.10 -16.44
N VAL A 111 6.56 -5.88 -16.31
CA VAL A 111 6.85 -6.64 -15.09
C VAL A 111 7.33 -5.72 -13.97
N GLY A 112 8.15 -4.72 -14.27
CA GLY A 112 8.55 -3.68 -13.32
C GLY A 112 7.36 -2.86 -12.83
N GLY A 113 6.44 -2.49 -13.72
CA GLY A 113 5.20 -1.82 -13.35
C GLY A 113 4.30 -2.68 -12.46
N LEU A 114 4.25 -3.99 -12.68
CA LEU A 114 3.47 -4.92 -11.85
C LEU A 114 4.11 -5.15 -10.46
N LEU A 115 5.43 -5.27 -10.40
CA LEU A 115 6.18 -5.36 -9.14
C LEU A 115 6.03 -4.08 -8.34
N ASN A 116 6.30 -2.92 -8.95
CA ASN A 116 6.13 -1.63 -8.32
C ASN A 116 4.69 -1.41 -7.82
N ALA A 117 3.69 -1.78 -8.63
CA ALA A 117 2.31 -1.78 -8.18
C ALA A 117 2.16 -2.63 -6.91
N THR A 118 2.50 -3.92 -6.99
CA THR A 118 2.28 -4.87 -5.88
C THR A 118 3.04 -4.49 -4.61
N CYS A 119 4.28 -4.02 -4.73
CA CYS A 119 5.16 -3.67 -3.63
C CYS A 119 4.86 -2.28 -3.04
N GLY A 120 4.40 -1.31 -3.85
CA GLY A 120 3.97 0.00 -3.37
C GLY A 120 2.79 -0.10 -2.40
N ASN A 121 1.82 -0.96 -2.74
CA ASN A 121 0.63 -1.24 -1.91
C ASN A 121 0.77 -2.53 -1.05
N ALA A 122 1.99 -2.99 -0.81
CA ALA A 122 2.21 -4.23 -0.06
C ALA A 122 1.79 -4.15 1.42
N PRO A 123 2.02 -3.05 2.16
CA PRO A 123 1.54 -2.94 3.54
C PRO A 123 0.02 -3.16 3.65
N GLU A 124 -0.76 -2.58 2.74
CA GLU A 124 -2.21 -2.68 2.63
C GLU A 124 -2.63 -4.12 2.32
N LEU A 125 -1.96 -4.74 1.33
CA LEU A 125 -2.20 -6.13 0.97
C LEU A 125 -1.89 -7.09 2.12
N ILE A 126 -0.78 -6.88 2.84
CA ILE A 126 -0.39 -7.70 4.00
C ILE A 126 -1.42 -7.57 5.12
N ILE A 127 -1.85 -6.34 5.45
CA ILE A 127 -2.90 -6.08 6.44
C ILE A 127 -4.21 -6.78 6.03
N ALA A 128 -4.61 -6.66 4.76
CA ALA A 128 -5.82 -7.27 4.23
C ALA A 128 -5.77 -8.81 4.28
N LEU A 129 -4.65 -9.43 3.86
CA LEU A 129 -4.49 -10.89 3.89
C LEU A 129 -4.42 -11.45 5.33
N LEU A 130 -3.81 -10.72 6.26
CA LEU A 130 -3.78 -11.10 7.68
C LEU A 130 -5.17 -10.95 8.32
N ALA A 131 -5.93 -9.92 7.96
CA ALA A 131 -7.31 -9.75 8.38
C ALA A 131 -8.19 -10.88 7.83
N LEU A 132 -8.02 -11.25 6.55
CA LEU A 132 -8.69 -12.38 5.92
C LEU A 132 -8.40 -13.68 6.66
N HIS A 133 -7.13 -13.95 6.98
CA HIS A 133 -6.72 -15.18 7.63
C HIS A 133 -7.23 -15.33 9.07
N LYS A 134 -7.63 -14.22 9.71
CA LYS A 134 -8.21 -14.19 11.05
C LYS A 134 -9.72 -13.97 11.03
N ASP A 135 -10.36 -14.16 9.87
CA ASP A 135 -11.79 -13.97 9.65
C ASP A 135 -12.31 -12.56 10.01
N LYS A 136 -11.43 -11.56 10.00
CA LYS A 136 -11.77 -10.15 10.25
C LYS A 136 -12.15 -9.44 8.96
N ILE A 137 -13.18 -9.95 8.28
CA ILE A 137 -13.62 -9.46 6.96
C ILE A 137 -14.02 -7.97 6.99
N GLY A 138 -14.61 -7.51 8.10
CA GLY A 138 -14.93 -6.09 8.28
C GLY A 138 -13.68 -5.21 8.22
N VAL A 139 -12.65 -5.56 8.99
CA VAL A 139 -11.37 -4.82 9.03
C VAL A 139 -10.71 -4.81 7.66
N LEU A 140 -10.71 -5.95 6.95
CA LEU A 140 -10.21 -6.06 5.57
C LEU A 140 -10.91 -5.08 4.63
N LYS A 141 -12.26 -5.11 4.61
CA LYS A 141 -13.06 -4.25 3.73
C LYS A 141 -12.81 -2.77 4.06
N TRP A 142 -12.91 -2.41 5.33
CA TRP A 142 -12.72 -1.04 5.77
C TRP A 142 -11.30 -0.52 5.50
N SER A 143 -10.26 -1.34 5.67
CA SER A 143 -8.88 -0.91 5.39
C SER A 143 -8.63 -0.64 3.91
N LEU A 144 -9.11 -1.51 3.01
CA LEU A 144 -8.95 -1.31 1.57
C LEU A 144 -9.77 -0.12 1.07
N LEU A 145 -11.02 0.00 1.51
CA LEU A 145 -11.88 1.14 1.18
C LEU A 145 -11.29 2.46 1.69
N GLY A 146 -10.82 2.46 2.93
CA GLY A 146 -10.17 3.61 3.53
C GLY A 146 -8.91 4.03 2.79
N SER A 147 -8.12 3.07 2.32
CA SER A 147 -6.92 3.35 1.50
C SER A 147 -7.26 4.00 0.17
N THR A 148 -8.29 3.51 -0.53
CA THR A 148 -8.80 4.18 -1.73
C THR A 148 -9.28 5.62 -1.43
N ILE A 149 -10.09 5.82 -0.39
CA ILE A 149 -10.60 7.16 -0.02
C ILE A 149 -9.47 8.11 0.41
N SER A 150 -8.50 7.60 1.18
CA SER A 150 -7.33 8.35 1.62
C SER A 150 -6.53 8.85 0.42
N ASN A 151 -6.25 7.99 -0.56
CA ASN A 151 -5.51 8.39 -1.74
C ASN A 151 -6.26 9.42 -2.60
N LEU A 152 -7.57 9.24 -2.80
CA LEU A 152 -8.38 10.14 -3.61
C LEU A 152 -8.60 11.51 -2.97
N LEU A 153 -8.79 11.58 -1.65
CA LEU A 153 -9.19 12.81 -0.98
C LEU A 153 -8.09 13.41 -0.12
N LEU A 154 -7.43 12.61 0.72
CA LEU A 154 -6.40 13.11 1.64
C LEU A 154 -5.08 13.36 0.90
N VAL A 155 -4.55 12.34 0.21
CA VAL A 155 -3.26 12.43 -0.48
C VAL A 155 -3.33 13.43 -1.62
N LEU A 156 -4.29 13.24 -2.53
CA LEU A 156 -4.49 14.19 -3.63
C LEU A 156 -4.86 15.59 -3.12
N GLY A 157 -5.78 15.69 -2.14
CA GLY A 157 -6.22 16.98 -1.60
C GLY A 157 -5.10 17.78 -0.95
N SER A 158 -4.31 17.15 -0.10
CA SER A 158 -3.13 17.79 0.53
C SER A 158 -2.07 18.15 -0.50
N SER A 159 -1.84 17.32 -1.53
CA SER A 159 -0.88 17.60 -2.57
C SER A 159 -1.29 18.81 -3.41
N LEU A 160 -2.56 18.88 -3.85
CA LEU A 160 -3.11 20.02 -4.57
C LEU A 160 -3.14 21.29 -3.70
N PHE A 161 -3.45 21.16 -2.41
CA PHE A 161 -3.49 22.27 -1.47
C PHE A 161 -2.09 22.86 -1.24
N CYS A 162 -1.15 22.02 -0.79
CA CYS A 162 0.22 22.43 -0.49
C CYS A 162 0.98 22.85 -1.75
N GLY A 163 0.89 22.07 -2.83
CA GLY A 163 1.49 22.41 -4.12
C GLY A 163 0.90 23.69 -4.72
N GLY A 164 -0.41 23.88 -4.58
CA GLY A 164 -1.10 25.08 -5.06
C GLY A 164 -0.75 26.33 -4.26
N LEU A 165 -0.55 26.22 -2.95
CA LEU A 165 -0.05 27.31 -2.10
C LEU A 165 1.41 27.67 -2.43
N ALA A 166 2.26 26.67 -2.66
CA ALA A 166 3.65 26.90 -3.04
C ALA A 166 3.77 27.55 -4.43
N ASN A 167 2.80 27.30 -5.32
CA ASN A 167 2.81 27.75 -6.70
C ASN A 167 1.64 28.71 -7.03
N LEU A 168 1.29 29.61 -6.11
CA LEU A 168 0.15 30.56 -6.22
C LEU A 168 0.09 31.34 -7.54
N ASN A 169 1.25 31.69 -8.12
CA ASN A 169 1.34 32.54 -9.31
C ASN A 169 1.41 31.74 -10.63
N LYS A 170 1.24 30.41 -10.59
CA LYS A 170 1.34 29.53 -11.75
C LYS A 170 0.05 28.71 -11.88
N GLU A 171 -0.98 29.27 -12.50
CA GLU A 171 -2.08 28.45 -13.00
C GLU A 171 -1.52 27.57 -14.13
N ARG A 172 -1.44 26.27 -13.90
CA ARG A 172 -0.93 25.32 -14.91
C ARG A 172 -1.91 24.18 -15.07
N GLN A 173 -2.15 23.84 -16.33
CA GLN A 173 -2.86 22.62 -16.69
C GLN A 173 -1.93 21.43 -16.52
N PHE A 174 -2.50 20.24 -16.32
CA PHE A 174 -1.77 18.98 -16.22
C PHE A 174 -2.18 18.03 -17.37
N ASP A 175 -1.35 17.02 -17.67
CA ASP A 175 -1.72 16.03 -18.68
C ASP A 175 -2.76 15.07 -18.10
N ARG A 176 -3.96 15.15 -18.67
CA ARG A 176 -5.11 14.39 -18.19
C ARG A 176 -5.06 12.91 -18.54
N LYS A 177 -4.24 12.48 -19.48
CA LYS A 177 -4.30 11.11 -20.01
C LYS A 177 -4.14 10.04 -18.92
N GLN A 178 -3.18 10.24 -18.01
CA GLN A 178 -2.96 9.32 -16.89
C GLN A 178 -4.10 9.38 -15.86
N ALA A 179 -4.57 10.58 -15.54
CA ALA A 179 -5.68 10.77 -14.62
C ALA A 179 -6.98 10.14 -15.15
N ASP A 180 -7.34 10.42 -16.40
CA ASP A 180 -8.56 9.94 -17.04
C ASP A 180 -8.58 8.41 -17.15
N ALA A 181 -7.44 7.77 -17.47
CA ALA A 181 -7.33 6.31 -17.51
C ALA A 181 -7.60 5.67 -16.12
N ASN A 182 -6.99 6.20 -15.06
CA ASN A 182 -7.19 5.69 -13.69
C ASN A 182 -8.61 5.98 -13.17
N LEU A 183 -9.16 7.16 -13.46
CA LEU A 183 -10.54 7.52 -13.10
C LEU A 183 -11.56 6.62 -13.80
N MET A 184 -11.34 6.27 -15.08
CA MET A 184 -12.20 5.33 -15.80
C MET A 184 -12.23 3.94 -15.13
N LEU A 185 -11.07 3.44 -14.69
CA LEU A 185 -11.01 2.20 -13.92
C LEU A 185 -11.74 2.32 -12.58
N LEU A 186 -11.52 3.42 -11.83
CA LEU A 186 -12.20 3.66 -10.56
C LEU A 186 -13.74 3.73 -10.72
N LEU A 187 -14.23 4.31 -11.82
CA LEU A 187 -15.65 4.31 -12.16
C LEU A 187 -16.18 2.90 -12.45
N LEU A 188 -15.39 2.03 -13.08
CA LEU A 188 -15.73 0.61 -13.25
C LEU A 188 -15.81 -0.12 -11.91
N ALA A 189 -14.85 0.12 -11.00
CA ALA A 189 -14.90 -0.45 -9.64
C ALA A 189 -16.16 0.02 -8.88
N SER A 190 -16.45 1.33 -8.95
CA SER A 190 -17.67 1.93 -8.40
C SER A 190 -18.94 1.25 -8.93
N LEU A 191 -19.02 1.01 -10.25
CA LEU A 191 -20.13 0.29 -10.87
C LEU A 191 -20.32 -1.12 -10.26
N CYS A 192 -19.24 -1.88 -10.12
CA CYS A 192 -19.29 -3.21 -9.51
C CYS A 192 -19.82 -3.16 -8.06
N HIS A 193 -19.32 -2.24 -7.24
CA HIS A 193 -19.79 -2.10 -5.85
C HIS A 193 -21.26 -1.67 -5.75
N ILE A 194 -21.70 -0.71 -6.57
CA ILE A 194 -23.10 -0.27 -6.60
C ILE A 194 -24.03 -1.39 -7.06
N LEU A 195 -23.63 -2.14 -8.09
CA LEU A 195 -24.46 -3.22 -8.64
C LEU A 195 -24.67 -4.32 -7.61
N ILE A 196 -23.63 -4.70 -6.89
CA ILE A 196 -23.70 -5.71 -5.83
C ILE A 196 -24.56 -5.23 -4.66
N LEU A 197 -24.40 -3.96 -4.25
CA LEU A 197 -25.23 -3.37 -3.21
C LEU A 197 -26.72 -3.36 -3.62
N THR A 198 -27.01 -2.91 -4.83
CA THR A 198 -28.37 -2.84 -5.38
C THR A 198 -28.98 -4.23 -5.49
N TYR A 199 -28.21 -5.21 -5.97
CA TYR A 199 -28.62 -6.61 -6.01
C TYR A 199 -29.00 -7.14 -4.63
N CYS A 200 -28.15 -6.92 -3.63
CA CYS A 200 -28.43 -7.32 -2.24
C CYS A 200 -29.70 -6.66 -1.70
N TYR A 201 -29.93 -5.39 -2.03
CA TYR A 201 -31.10 -4.66 -1.58
C TYR A 201 -32.38 -5.19 -2.23
N VAL A 202 -32.36 -5.48 -3.53
CA VAL A 202 -33.51 -6.06 -4.25
C VAL A 202 -33.82 -7.45 -3.73
N VAL A 203 -32.82 -8.35 -3.69
CA VAL A 203 -33.01 -9.74 -3.25
C VAL A 203 -33.50 -9.83 -1.79
N LYS A 204 -33.03 -8.94 -0.91
CA LYS A 204 -33.47 -8.95 0.50
C LYS A 204 -34.91 -8.48 0.70
N ASN A 205 -35.40 -7.60 -0.18
CA ASN A 205 -36.74 -7.03 -0.07
C ASN A 205 -37.81 -7.80 -0.87
N ASP A 206 -37.41 -8.66 -1.80
CA ASP A 206 -38.33 -9.45 -2.63
C ASP A 206 -38.42 -10.92 -2.16
N ILE A 207 -39.63 -11.36 -1.80
CA ILE A 207 -39.90 -12.66 -1.14
C ILE A 207 -39.86 -13.85 -2.14
N TYR A 208 -39.75 -13.59 -3.46
CA TYR A 208 -40.09 -14.58 -4.51
C TYR A 208 -38.90 -15.16 -5.31
N MET A 209 -37.65 -14.92 -4.96
CA MET A 209 -36.51 -15.43 -5.75
C MET A 209 -35.96 -16.74 -5.18
N VAL A 210 -36.56 -17.87 -5.57
CA VAL A 210 -36.12 -19.24 -5.22
C VAL A 210 -34.83 -19.67 -5.96
N ASP A 211 -34.39 -18.91 -6.97
CA ASP A 211 -33.24 -19.23 -7.84
C ASP A 211 -32.27 -18.03 -8.03
N ALA A 212 -32.18 -17.15 -7.03
CA ALA A 212 -31.24 -16.03 -7.07
C ALA A 212 -29.78 -16.52 -6.95
N ILE A 213 -28.94 -16.08 -7.89
CA ILE A 213 -27.47 -16.20 -7.81
C ILE A 213 -27.01 -15.71 -6.43
N SER A 214 -26.12 -16.45 -5.77
CA SER A 214 -25.61 -15.99 -4.48
C SER A 214 -24.89 -14.65 -4.64
N THR A 215 -25.10 -13.69 -3.74
CA THR A 215 -24.32 -12.43 -3.67
C THR A 215 -22.81 -12.68 -3.79
N LEU A 216 -22.36 -13.82 -3.28
CA LEU A 216 -20.98 -14.27 -3.33
C LEU A 216 -20.52 -14.60 -4.77
N GLU A 217 -21.35 -15.27 -5.56
CA GLU A 217 -21.04 -15.62 -6.96
C GLU A 217 -21.02 -14.38 -7.86
N LEU A 218 -21.94 -13.45 -7.65
CA LEU A 218 -21.92 -12.15 -8.31
C LEU A 218 -20.65 -11.36 -7.94
N SER A 219 -20.27 -11.37 -6.66
CA SER A 219 -19.04 -10.73 -6.18
C SER A 219 -17.78 -11.32 -6.80
N ARG A 220 -17.72 -12.66 -6.95
CA ARG A 220 -16.62 -13.36 -7.65
C ARG A 220 -16.56 -12.96 -9.12
N THR A 221 -17.70 -12.86 -9.79
CA THR A 221 -17.81 -12.46 -11.20
C THR A 221 -17.31 -11.03 -11.41
N CYS A 222 -17.79 -10.09 -10.60
CA CYS A 222 -17.28 -8.71 -10.61
C CYS A 222 -15.79 -8.63 -10.29
N SER A 223 -15.30 -9.47 -9.36
CA SER A 223 -13.87 -9.50 -9.02
C SER A 223 -13.00 -9.92 -10.21
N ILE A 224 -13.40 -10.95 -10.96
CA ILE A 224 -12.71 -11.38 -12.18
C ILE A 224 -12.74 -10.27 -13.23
N ALA A 225 -13.88 -9.62 -13.44
CA ALA A 225 -14.01 -8.51 -14.39
C ALA A 225 -13.08 -7.34 -14.05
N MET A 226 -13.00 -6.95 -12.77
CA MET A 226 -12.08 -5.90 -12.31
C MET A 226 -10.61 -6.27 -12.51
N LEU A 227 -10.22 -7.52 -12.22
CA LEU A 227 -8.85 -8.00 -12.46
C LEU A 227 -8.48 -7.98 -13.95
N VAL A 228 -9.40 -8.43 -14.82
CA VAL A 228 -9.18 -8.39 -16.27
C VAL A 228 -9.05 -6.95 -16.76
N ALA A 229 -9.88 -6.03 -16.26
CA ALA A 229 -9.78 -4.61 -16.61
C ALA A 229 -8.45 -3.99 -16.15
N TYR A 230 -7.99 -4.31 -14.94
CA TYR A 230 -6.70 -3.84 -14.43
C TYR A 230 -5.52 -4.37 -15.26
N ILE A 231 -5.49 -5.68 -15.56
CA ILE A 231 -4.43 -6.28 -16.38
C ILE A 231 -4.46 -5.69 -17.80
N GLY A 232 -5.65 -5.51 -18.38
CA GLY A 232 -5.82 -4.87 -19.69
C GLY A 232 -5.31 -3.44 -19.71
N CYS A 233 -5.57 -2.65 -18.65
CA CYS A 233 -5.07 -1.29 -18.53
C CYS A 233 -3.56 -1.25 -18.30
N MET A 234 -3.00 -2.14 -17.48
CA MET A 234 -1.55 -2.27 -17.31
C MET A 234 -0.86 -2.62 -18.63
N PHE A 235 -1.42 -3.55 -19.41
CA PHE A 235 -0.92 -3.85 -20.74
C PHE A 235 -1.02 -2.65 -21.68
N PHE A 236 -2.12 -1.89 -21.58
CA PHE A 236 -2.30 -0.66 -22.35
C PHE A 236 -1.21 0.38 -22.04
N GLN A 237 -1.00 0.67 -20.75
CA GLN A 237 -0.08 1.68 -20.24
C GLN A 237 1.39 1.30 -20.48
N LEU A 238 1.78 0.04 -20.28
CA LEU A 238 3.19 -0.37 -20.27
C LEU A 238 3.67 -0.91 -21.62
N MET A 239 2.77 -1.42 -22.47
CA MET A 239 3.12 -1.98 -23.77
C MET A 239 2.64 -1.13 -24.93
N THR A 240 1.32 -1.01 -25.10
CA THR A 240 0.76 -0.49 -26.37
C THR A 240 0.88 1.02 -26.51
N HIS A 241 0.71 1.76 -25.42
CA HIS A 241 0.64 3.23 -25.40
C HIS A 241 1.67 3.81 -24.43
N ARG A 242 2.82 3.15 -24.27
CA ARG A 242 3.88 3.58 -23.35
C ARG A 242 4.29 5.04 -23.56
N GLN A 243 4.42 5.47 -24.82
CA GLN A 243 4.74 6.86 -25.20
C GLN A 243 3.68 7.89 -24.76
N LEU A 244 2.46 7.45 -24.44
CA LEU A 244 1.38 8.29 -23.95
C LEU A 244 1.52 8.56 -22.43
N PHE A 245 2.22 7.68 -21.70
CA PHE A 245 2.35 7.70 -20.24
C PHE A 245 3.80 7.94 -19.77
N GLU A 246 4.81 7.78 -20.64
CA GLU A 246 6.16 8.33 -20.44
C GLU A 246 6.05 9.86 -20.54
N SER A 247 6.09 10.55 -19.40
CA SER A 247 6.16 12.01 -19.35
C SER A 247 7.35 12.49 -20.18
N GLN A 248 7.17 13.54 -20.99
CA GLN A 248 8.29 14.25 -21.62
C GLN A 248 9.17 14.82 -20.50
N GLU A 249 10.24 14.11 -20.17
CA GLU A 249 11.27 14.57 -19.25
C GLU A 249 11.97 15.78 -19.92
N GLU A 250 11.59 16.99 -19.52
CA GLU A 250 12.54 18.10 -19.56
C GLU A 250 13.59 17.79 -18.48
N ASP A 251 14.86 17.76 -18.89
CA ASP A 251 16.10 17.52 -18.11
C ASP A 251 16.20 18.37 -16.83
N ASP A 252 15.37 18.09 -15.83
CA ASP A 252 15.46 18.69 -14.49
C ASP A 252 15.52 17.56 -13.45
N ASP A 253 16.77 17.13 -13.20
CA ASP A 253 17.27 16.43 -12.00
C ASP A 253 16.20 15.63 -11.24
N ILE A 254 15.59 14.66 -11.91
CA ILE A 254 15.11 13.49 -11.18
C ILE A 254 16.40 12.78 -10.83
N VAL A 255 16.75 12.82 -9.54
CA VAL A 255 17.87 12.07 -8.98
C VAL A 255 17.66 10.62 -9.43
N SER A 256 18.32 10.24 -10.52
CA SER A 256 18.45 8.85 -10.91
C SER A 256 19.45 8.31 -9.91
N ASP A 257 18.93 7.90 -8.76
CA ASP A 257 19.72 7.17 -7.78
C ASP A 257 20.20 5.90 -8.50
N THR A 258 21.44 5.94 -8.98
CA THR A 258 22.13 4.72 -9.40
C THR A 258 22.01 3.76 -8.23
N PRO A 259 21.56 2.51 -8.43
CA PRO A 259 21.21 1.62 -7.33
C PRO A 259 22.42 1.48 -6.42
N VAL A 260 22.35 2.13 -5.25
CA VAL A 260 23.46 2.21 -4.28
C VAL A 260 23.75 0.82 -3.70
N ILE A 261 22.80 -0.11 -3.83
CA ILE A 261 22.80 -1.43 -3.22
C ILE A 261 22.73 -2.51 -4.31
N GLY A 262 23.61 -3.50 -4.23
CA GLY A 262 23.58 -4.66 -5.12
C GLY A 262 22.33 -5.51 -4.93
N PHE A 263 21.79 -6.08 -6.00
CA PHE A 263 20.51 -6.81 -6.04
C PHE A 263 20.29 -7.85 -4.95
N ALA A 264 21.28 -8.71 -4.70
CA ALA A 264 21.15 -9.75 -3.67
C ALA A 264 20.94 -9.13 -2.28
N SER A 265 21.54 -7.96 -2.03
CA SER A 265 21.34 -7.19 -0.79
C SER A 265 19.97 -6.51 -0.79
N SER A 266 19.55 -5.86 -1.88
CA SER A 266 18.21 -5.22 -1.97
C SER A 266 17.08 -6.23 -1.79
N PHE A 267 17.18 -7.41 -2.42
CA PHE A 267 16.21 -8.49 -2.27
C PHE A 267 16.18 -9.05 -0.83
N ALA A 268 17.34 -9.26 -0.21
CA ALA A 268 17.42 -9.70 1.18
C ALA A 268 16.78 -8.68 2.15
N TRP A 269 17.03 -7.39 1.92
CA TRP A 269 16.41 -6.31 2.68
C TRP A 269 14.91 -6.22 2.44
N LEU A 270 14.44 -6.40 1.20
CA LEU A 270 13.02 -6.39 0.87
C LEU A 270 12.27 -7.51 1.61
N VAL A 271 12.84 -8.73 1.62
CA VAL A 271 12.29 -9.86 2.39
C VAL A 271 12.29 -9.55 3.89
N GLY A 272 13.37 -8.97 4.42
CA GLY A 272 13.48 -8.56 5.82
C GLY A 272 12.43 -7.53 6.23
N MET A 273 12.25 -6.47 5.43
CA MET A 273 11.23 -5.44 5.68
C MET A 273 9.83 -6.02 5.57
N THR A 274 9.56 -6.85 4.57
CA THR A 274 8.26 -7.54 4.41
C THR A 274 7.93 -8.39 5.64
N MET A 275 8.93 -9.09 6.20
CA MET A 275 8.75 -9.87 7.43
C MET A 275 8.42 -8.98 8.64
N LEU A 276 9.11 -7.85 8.80
CA LEU A 276 8.84 -6.89 9.87
C LEU A 276 7.45 -6.25 9.73
N VAL A 277 7.06 -5.83 8.52
CA VAL A 277 5.71 -5.34 8.21
C VAL A 277 4.67 -6.41 8.58
N THR A 278 4.90 -7.66 8.19
CA THR A 278 4.00 -8.78 8.54
C THR A 278 3.86 -8.95 10.05
N ILE A 279 4.95 -8.85 10.82
CA ILE A 279 4.92 -8.95 12.29
C ILE A 279 4.10 -7.80 12.91
N LEU A 280 4.37 -6.55 12.50
CA LEU A 280 3.66 -5.38 13.03
C LEU A 280 2.18 -5.36 12.61
N SER A 281 1.89 -5.64 11.34
CA SER A 281 0.52 -5.79 10.83
C SER A 281 -0.24 -6.90 11.57
N ASN A 282 0.42 -8.01 11.92
CA ASN A 282 -0.17 -9.06 12.74
C ASN A 282 -0.54 -8.55 14.15
N TYR A 283 0.28 -7.69 14.76
CA TYR A 283 -0.03 -7.05 16.03
C TYR A 283 -1.20 -6.07 15.91
N VAL A 284 -1.21 -5.20 14.89
CA VAL A 284 -2.31 -4.27 14.59
C VAL A 284 -3.64 -5.02 14.53
N ILE A 285 -3.74 -6.06 13.69
CA ILE A 285 -4.98 -6.84 13.52
C ILE A 285 -5.40 -7.56 14.82
N ASN A 286 -4.45 -8.03 15.64
CA ASN A 286 -4.75 -8.70 16.90
C ASN A 286 -5.23 -7.73 18.00
N THR A 287 -4.79 -6.48 17.96
CA THR A 287 -5.02 -5.51 19.02
C THR A 287 -6.09 -4.47 18.67
N ILE A 288 -6.57 -4.44 17.42
CA ILE A 288 -7.54 -3.45 16.94
C ILE A 288 -8.84 -3.38 17.77
N GLU A 289 -9.39 -4.53 18.17
CA GLU A 289 -10.64 -4.59 18.96
C GLU A 289 -10.45 -4.06 20.37
N ALA A 290 -9.37 -4.44 21.05
CA ALA A 290 -9.09 -3.94 22.38
C ALA A 290 -8.71 -2.46 22.38
N SER A 291 -8.04 -1.99 21.32
CA SER A 291 -7.69 -0.58 21.14
C SER A 291 -8.93 0.26 20.88
N SER A 292 -9.86 -0.23 20.04
CA SER A 292 -11.18 0.35 19.84
C SER A 292 -11.94 0.53 21.17
N LYS A 293 -12.01 -0.51 22.00
CA LYS A 293 -12.63 -0.44 23.34
C LYS A 293 -11.93 0.55 24.27
N SER A 294 -10.59 0.54 24.29
CA SER A 294 -9.81 1.42 25.16
C SER A 294 -9.90 2.89 24.77
N TRP A 295 -10.05 3.19 23.48
CA TRP A 295 -10.13 4.57 22.97
C TRP A 295 -11.57 5.07 22.83
N GLY A 296 -12.56 4.19 22.94
CA GLY A 296 -13.98 4.54 22.69
C GLY A 296 -14.25 4.89 21.23
N MET A 297 -13.49 4.30 20.30
CA MET A 297 -13.55 4.61 18.86
C MET A 297 -14.05 3.40 18.08
N PRO A 298 -14.99 3.55 17.12
CA PRO A 298 -15.47 2.44 16.31
C PRO A 298 -14.35 1.74 15.53
N ILE A 299 -14.43 0.41 15.39
CA ILE A 299 -13.45 -0.36 14.59
C ILE A 299 -13.45 0.14 13.13
N SER A 300 -14.62 0.49 12.60
CA SER A 300 -14.80 1.08 11.27
C SER A 300 -13.98 2.37 11.11
N PHE A 301 -14.03 3.30 12.07
CA PHE A 301 -13.22 4.52 12.03
C PHE A 301 -11.72 4.21 12.03
N ILE A 302 -11.28 3.32 12.91
CA ILE A 302 -9.85 2.94 12.99
C ILE A 302 -9.40 2.33 11.65
N SER A 303 -10.21 1.46 11.05
CA SER A 303 -9.87 0.78 9.80
C SER A 303 -9.98 1.67 8.56
N VAL A 304 -11.00 2.54 8.45
CA VAL A 304 -11.21 3.41 7.28
C VAL A 304 -10.32 4.67 7.32
N ILE A 305 -10.01 5.19 8.50
CA ILE A 305 -9.31 6.48 8.63
C ILE A 305 -7.87 6.29 9.12
N LEU A 306 -7.66 5.63 10.26
CA LEU A 306 -6.32 5.58 10.87
C LEU A 306 -5.35 4.63 10.16
N LEU A 307 -5.78 3.42 9.77
CA LEU A 307 -4.90 2.47 9.08
C LEU A 307 -4.36 3.03 7.75
N PRO A 308 -5.19 3.64 6.88
CA PRO A 308 -4.72 4.19 5.60
C PRO A 308 -3.78 5.37 5.71
N ILE A 309 -3.95 6.24 6.72
CA ILE A 309 -3.03 7.36 6.94
C ILE A 309 -1.60 6.85 7.16
N VAL A 310 -1.48 5.71 7.84
CA VAL A 310 -0.20 5.10 8.17
C VAL A 310 0.35 4.23 7.05
N GLY A 311 -0.50 3.40 6.43
CA GLY A 311 -0.11 2.54 5.30
C GLY A 311 0.37 3.37 4.12
N ASN A 312 -0.37 4.43 3.80
CA ASN A 312 -0.08 5.29 2.65
C ASN A 312 0.82 6.49 3.00
N ALA A 313 1.38 6.57 4.22
CA ALA A 313 2.12 7.75 4.69
C ALA A 313 3.30 8.11 3.77
N THR A 314 3.99 7.11 3.23
CA THR A 314 5.11 7.30 2.31
C THR A 314 4.63 7.85 0.96
N GLU A 315 3.62 7.20 0.36
CA GLU A 315 3.02 7.65 -0.90
C GLU A 315 2.48 9.08 -0.75
N HIS A 316 1.88 9.37 0.41
CA HIS A 316 1.38 10.68 0.77
C HIS A 316 2.48 11.73 0.81
N ALA A 317 3.58 11.47 1.51
CA ALA A 317 4.71 12.38 1.56
C ALA A 317 5.34 12.60 0.17
N GLY A 318 5.51 11.54 -0.61
CA GLY A 318 6.04 11.60 -1.98
C GLY A 318 5.16 12.46 -2.90
N ALA A 319 3.86 12.19 -2.93
CA ALA A 319 2.89 12.94 -3.72
C ALA A 319 2.91 14.44 -3.38
N VAL A 320 2.93 14.79 -2.09
CA VAL A 320 2.99 16.19 -1.65
C VAL A 320 4.29 16.85 -2.09
N ILE A 321 5.44 16.17 -1.95
CA ILE A 321 6.75 16.69 -2.39
C ILE A 321 6.77 16.96 -3.89
N PHE A 322 6.23 16.05 -4.72
CA PHE A 322 6.17 16.25 -6.17
C PHE A 322 5.23 17.40 -6.54
N ALA A 323 4.10 17.55 -5.86
CA ALA A 323 3.22 18.69 -6.05
C ALA A 323 3.89 20.03 -5.67
N PHE A 324 4.68 20.07 -4.58
CA PHE A 324 5.51 21.23 -4.24
C PHE A 324 6.51 21.58 -5.34
N LYS A 325 7.13 20.56 -5.96
CA LYS A 325 8.04 20.69 -7.11
C LYS A 325 7.32 20.99 -8.44
N ASN A 326 6.01 21.26 -8.42
CA ASN A 326 5.21 21.52 -9.61
C ASN A 326 5.21 20.33 -10.61
N LYS A 327 5.44 19.10 -10.12
CA LYS A 327 5.34 17.85 -10.89
C LYS A 327 4.01 17.16 -10.55
N ILE A 328 2.89 17.79 -10.92
CA ILE A 328 1.56 17.32 -10.52
C ILE A 328 1.13 16.04 -11.25
N ASP A 329 1.62 15.79 -12.46
CA ASP A 329 1.31 14.55 -13.19
C ASP A 329 1.81 13.32 -12.42
N ILE A 330 3.00 13.41 -11.82
CA ILE A 330 3.54 12.38 -10.93
C ILE A 330 2.66 12.21 -9.68
N THR A 331 2.19 13.32 -9.11
CA THR A 331 1.29 13.31 -7.94
C THR A 331 -0.01 12.57 -8.26
N LEU A 332 -0.62 12.89 -9.40
CA LEU A 332 -1.85 12.25 -9.88
C LEU A 332 -1.62 10.77 -10.18
N GLY A 333 -0.46 10.42 -10.76
CA GLY A 333 -0.04 9.05 -10.97
C GLY A 333 0.05 8.26 -9.67
N ILE A 334 0.70 8.81 -8.65
CA ILE A 334 0.82 8.19 -7.32
C ILE A 334 -0.58 8.00 -6.70
N SER A 335 -1.37 9.07 -6.59
CA SER A 335 -2.66 9.00 -5.88
C SER A 335 -3.71 8.18 -6.64
N LEU A 336 -3.96 8.47 -7.91
CA LEU A 336 -5.02 7.82 -8.69
C LEU A 336 -4.61 6.41 -9.10
N GLY A 337 -3.33 6.19 -9.42
CA GLY A 337 -2.80 4.87 -9.75
C GLY A 337 -2.89 3.91 -8.55
N SER A 338 -2.47 4.36 -7.37
CA SER A 338 -2.59 3.59 -6.13
C SER A 338 -4.07 3.30 -5.79
N SER A 339 -4.95 4.29 -5.88
CA SER A 339 -6.41 4.07 -5.73
C SER A 339 -6.97 3.04 -6.71
N ALA A 340 -6.65 3.15 -8.01
CA ALA A 340 -7.13 2.24 -9.04
C ALA A 340 -6.60 0.81 -8.81
N GLN A 341 -5.34 0.70 -8.40
CA GLN A 341 -4.75 -0.58 -8.05
C GLN A 341 -5.46 -1.20 -6.83
N ILE A 342 -5.66 -0.45 -5.74
CA ILE A 342 -6.32 -0.99 -4.55
C ILE A 342 -7.72 -1.51 -4.93
N SER A 343 -8.49 -0.73 -5.68
CA SER A 343 -9.86 -1.06 -6.03
C SER A 343 -10.01 -2.18 -7.08
N LEU A 344 -9.18 -2.21 -8.12
CA LEU A 344 -9.31 -3.17 -9.22
C LEU A 344 -8.35 -4.36 -9.16
N PHE A 345 -7.34 -4.31 -8.29
CA PHE A 345 -6.41 -5.41 -8.08
C PHE A 345 -6.48 -5.97 -6.66
N LEU A 346 -6.20 -5.19 -5.60
CA LEU A 346 -6.14 -5.73 -4.23
C LEU A 346 -7.50 -6.26 -3.74
N VAL A 347 -8.56 -5.45 -3.84
CA VAL A 347 -9.91 -5.85 -3.43
C VAL A 347 -10.35 -7.15 -4.12
N PRO A 348 -10.34 -7.27 -5.47
CA PRO A 348 -10.74 -8.52 -6.10
C PRO A 348 -9.76 -9.67 -5.87
N LEU A 349 -8.45 -9.41 -5.75
CA LEU A 349 -7.47 -10.42 -5.38
C LEU A 349 -7.82 -11.05 -4.02
N THR A 350 -8.19 -10.23 -3.04
CA THR A 350 -8.59 -10.75 -1.72
C THR A 350 -9.88 -11.58 -1.79
N THR A 351 -10.85 -11.23 -2.66
CA THR A 351 -12.03 -12.06 -2.92
C THR A 351 -11.66 -13.42 -3.53
N VAL A 352 -10.71 -13.45 -4.48
CA VAL A 352 -10.23 -14.70 -5.09
C VAL A 352 -9.46 -15.56 -4.08
N VAL A 353 -8.59 -14.95 -3.27
CA VAL A 353 -7.87 -15.66 -2.19
C VAL A 353 -8.84 -16.23 -1.16
N ALA A 354 -9.88 -15.48 -0.80
CA ALA A 354 -10.94 -15.95 0.09
C ALA A 354 -11.68 -17.15 -0.51
N TRP A 355 -11.97 -17.10 -1.81
CA TRP A 355 -12.60 -18.22 -2.52
C TRP A 355 -11.74 -19.49 -2.48
N ILE A 356 -10.43 -19.39 -2.69
CA ILE A 356 -9.49 -20.53 -2.59
C ILE A 356 -9.45 -21.10 -1.17
N LYS A 357 -9.58 -20.25 -0.15
CA LYS A 357 -9.57 -20.65 1.27
C LYS A 357 -10.94 -21.05 1.83
N ASP A 358 -11.99 -21.08 1.00
CA ASP A 358 -13.37 -21.32 1.41
C ASP A 358 -13.90 -20.32 2.47
N ILE A 359 -13.38 -19.08 2.45
CA ILE A 359 -13.80 -17.98 3.32
C ILE A 359 -14.86 -17.15 2.58
N HIS A 360 -15.94 -16.81 3.29
CA HIS A 360 -17.05 -16.03 2.75
C HIS A 360 -16.72 -14.53 2.72
N MET A 361 -15.97 -14.12 1.71
CA MET A 361 -15.73 -12.71 1.40
C MET A 361 -16.51 -12.31 0.14
N ASP A 362 -17.48 -11.41 0.30
CA ASP A 362 -18.19 -10.76 -0.81
C ASP A 362 -17.72 -9.30 -0.98
N LEU A 363 -18.17 -8.65 -2.07
CA LEU A 363 -17.92 -7.23 -2.34
C LEU A 363 -19.08 -6.34 -1.85
N ASN A 364 -19.90 -6.82 -0.91
CA ASN A 364 -20.93 -6.00 -0.30
C ASN A 364 -20.33 -5.22 0.88
N PHE A 365 -20.02 -3.94 0.66
CA PHE A 365 -19.45 -3.07 1.69
C PHE A 365 -20.52 -2.43 2.58
N LYS A 366 -21.82 -2.67 2.30
CA LYS A 366 -22.99 -1.95 2.85
C LYS A 366 -23.15 -0.53 2.28
N LEU A 367 -24.29 0.07 2.59
CA LEU A 367 -24.75 1.32 1.98
C LEU A 367 -23.83 2.51 2.29
N LEU A 368 -23.41 2.67 3.54
CA LEU A 368 -22.61 3.81 3.98
C LEU A 368 -21.23 3.77 3.29
N GLU A 369 -20.55 2.65 3.42
CA GLU A 369 -19.23 2.41 2.85
C GLU A 369 -19.24 2.55 1.33
N THR A 370 -20.10 1.81 0.62
CA THR A 370 -20.22 1.94 -0.84
C THR A 370 -20.57 3.38 -1.25
N GLY A 371 -21.51 4.03 -0.55
CA GLY A 371 -21.91 5.40 -0.84
C GLY A 371 -20.75 6.39 -0.70
N THR A 372 -19.95 6.28 0.37
CA THR A 372 -18.78 7.15 0.58
C THR A 372 -17.68 6.92 -0.45
N LEU A 373 -17.42 5.67 -0.83
CA LEU A 373 -16.43 5.33 -1.88
C LEU A 373 -16.83 5.92 -3.24
N VAL A 374 -18.08 5.70 -3.65
CA VAL A 374 -18.62 6.21 -4.92
C VAL A 374 -18.57 7.74 -4.94
N LEU A 375 -19.00 8.38 -3.86
CA LEU A 375 -18.98 9.83 -3.76
C LEU A 375 -17.56 10.40 -3.82
N ALA A 376 -16.58 9.75 -3.17
CA ALA A 376 -15.18 10.15 -3.24
C ALA A 376 -14.62 10.05 -4.67
N ILE A 377 -14.94 8.97 -5.40
CA ILE A 377 -14.54 8.79 -6.80
C ILE A 377 -15.18 9.87 -7.68
N LEU A 378 -16.48 10.14 -7.52
CA LEU A 378 -17.19 11.17 -8.28
C LEU A 378 -16.63 12.57 -8.01
N ILE A 379 -16.48 12.96 -6.74
CA ILE A 379 -15.92 14.27 -6.37
C ILE A 379 -14.54 14.45 -6.99
N THR A 380 -13.69 13.42 -6.92
CA THR A 380 -12.35 13.47 -7.49
C THR A 380 -12.40 13.59 -9.02
N THR A 381 -13.30 12.85 -9.66
CA THR A 381 -13.49 12.90 -11.13
C THR A 381 -13.90 14.29 -11.58
N PHE A 382 -14.92 14.89 -10.95
CA PHE A 382 -15.36 16.25 -11.27
C PHE A 382 -14.30 17.31 -10.94
N THR A 383 -13.53 17.12 -9.88
CA THR A 383 -12.45 18.04 -9.48
C THR A 383 -11.33 18.10 -10.53
N LEU A 384 -11.05 16.98 -11.20
CA LEU A 384 -9.99 16.86 -12.20
C LEU A 384 -10.48 17.01 -13.65
N GLN A 385 -11.79 17.11 -13.88
CA GLN A 385 -12.42 17.08 -15.21
C GLN A 385 -12.03 18.26 -16.12
N ASP A 386 -11.58 19.38 -15.57
CA ASP A 386 -11.16 20.55 -16.34
C ASP A 386 -9.65 20.57 -16.65
N GLY A 387 -8.87 19.60 -16.13
CA GLY A 387 -7.42 19.54 -16.31
C GLY A 387 -6.63 20.64 -15.60
N SER A 388 -7.26 21.39 -14.68
CA SER A 388 -6.61 22.44 -13.91
C SER A 388 -6.36 22.01 -12.47
N TRP A 389 -5.31 22.54 -11.85
CA TRP A 389 -5.06 22.30 -10.42
C TRP A 389 -4.74 23.61 -9.70
N HIS A 390 -5.29 23.76 -8.50
CA HIS A 390 -5.05 24.91 -7.63
C HIS A 390 -5.42 24.57 -6.18
N TYR A 391 -4.97 25.39 -5.23
CA TYR A 391 -5.10 25.09 -3.80
C TYR A 391 -6.56 24.92 -3.35
N MET A 392 -7.52 25.66 -3.94
CA MET A 392 -8.94 25.53 -3.58
C MET A 392 -9.51 24.14 -3.87
N LYS A 393 -9.10 23.47 -4.97
CA LYS A 393 -9.50 22.08 -5.23
C LYS A 393 -8.96 21.15 -4.14
N GLY A 394 -7.70 21.34 -3.78
CA GLY A 394 -7.08 20.59 -2.70
C GLY A 394 -7.80 20.77 -1.37
N LEU A 395 -8.14 22.02 -1.02
CA LEU A 395 -8.89 22.33 0.21
C LEU A 395 -10.26 21.64 0.23
N VAL A 396 -11.00 21.66 -0.88
CA VAL A 396 -12.31 21.00 -0.96
C VAL A 396 -12.18 19.48 -0.75
N LEU A 397 -11.21 18.83 -1.41
CA LEU A 397 -10.96 17.39 -1.22
C LEU A 397 -10.60 17.05 0.23
N LEU A 398 -9.77 17.88 0.88
CA LEU A 398 -9.43 17.72 2.30
C LEU A 398 -10.66 17.86 3.21
N LEU A 399 -11.51 18.85 2.96
CA LEU A 399 -12.75 19.03 3.71
C LEU A 399 -13.70 17.86 3.51
N CYS A 400 -13.81 17.31 2.29
CA CYS A 400 -14.57 16.09 2.04
C CYS A 400 -14.04 14.91 2.85
N TYR A 401 -12.72 14.73 2.92
CA TYR A 401 -12.10 13.69 3.75
C TYR A 401 -12.42 13.87 5.24
N VAL A 402 -12.33 15.10 5.77
CA VAL A 402 -12.67 15.40 7.18
C VAL A 402 -14.14 15.10 7.48
N VAL A 403 -15.06 15.44 6.57
CA VAL A 403 -16.49 15.14 6.74
C VAL A 403 -16.74 13.62 6.73
N ILE A 404 -16.09 12.88 5.83
CA ILE A 404 -16.17 11.41 5.80
C ILE A 404 -15.57 10.80 7.09
N ALA A 405 -14.44 11.33 7.57
CA ALA A 405 -13.84 10.89 8.82
C ALA A 405 -14.78 11.11 10.01
N ALA A 406 -15.42 12.28 10.10
CA ALA A 406 -16.42 12.56 11.12
C ALA A 406 -17.62 11.60 11.03
N LEU A 407 -18.09 11.30 9.81
CA LEU A 407 -19.18 10.35 9.58
C LEU A 407 -18.82 8.95 10.13
N PHE A 408 -17.63 8.43 9.83
CA PHE A 408 -17.18 7.14 10.36
C PHE A 408 -16.90 7.17 11.87
N PHE A 409 -16.56 8.34 12.43
CA PHE A 409 -16.33 8.49 13.87
C PHE A 409 -17.64 8.38 14.67
N PHE A 410 -18.71 9.01 14.17
CA PHE A 410 -20.03 8.97 14.80
C PHE A 410 -20.84 7.72 14.42
N TYR A 411 -20.48 7.04 13.33
CA TYR A 411 -21.14 5.81 12.91
C TYR A 411 -20.70 4.62 13.78
N GLN A 412 -21.57 4.22 14.71
CA GLN A 412 -21.40 3.01 15.51
C GLN A 412 -22.04 1.82 14.79
N THR A 413 -21.28 0.75 14.59
CA THR A 413 -21.78 -0.51 14.03
C THR A 413 -22.26 -1.45 15.13
N PRO A 414 -23.14 -2.43 14.84
CA PRO A 414 -23.52 -3.47 15.81
C PRO A 414 -22.34 -4.33 16.33
N LEU A 415 -21.19 -4.36 15.65
CA LEU A 415 -19.94 -4.95 16.16
C LEU A 415 -19.39 -4.19 17.39
N ASP A 416 -19.78 -2.93 17.55
CA ASP A 416 -19.48 -2.09 18.71
C ASP A 416 -20.51 -2.31 19.85
N HIS A 417 -21.73 -2.81 19.55
CA HIS A 417 -22.80 -3.04 20.54
C HIS A 417 -22.72 -4.35 21.32
N VAL A 418 -21.92 -5.34 20.91
CA VAL A 418 -21.72 -6.58 21.71
C VAL A 418 -20.96 -6.30 23.02
N TYR A 419 -20.36 -5.11 23.18
CA TYR A 419 -19.48 -4.81 24.32
C TYR A 419 -19.82 -3.54 25.09
N VAL A 420 -20.92 -2.87 24.75
CA VAL A 420 -21.46 -1.73 25.52
C VAL A 420 -22.89 -2.04 25.96
N ALA A 421 -23.07 -3.17 26.65
CA ALA A 421 -24.18 -3.32 27.56
C ALA A 421 -23.60 -3.19 28.97
N PRO A 422 -23.81 -2.08 29.71
CA PRO A 422 -23.77 -2.19 31.15
C PRO A 422 -24.86 -3.20 31.52
N VAL A 423 -24.50 -4.16 32.35
CA VAL A 423 -25.48 -5.04 33.00
C VAL A 423 -26.39 -4.12 33.81
N GLU A 424 -27.54 -3.73 33.26
CA GLU A 424 -28.65 -3.29 34.08
C GLU A 424 -29.17 -4.52 34.82
N VAL A 425 -28.58 -4.76 35.98
CA VAL A 425 -29.24 -5.46 37.07
C VAL A 425 -30.43 -4.60 37.48
N ASN A 426 -31.55 -4.70 36.77
CA ASN A 426 -32.82 -4.26 37.32
C ASN A 426 -33.32 -5.36 38.26
N GLY A 427 -32.81 -5.27 39.49
CA GLY A 427 -33.51 -5.78 40.66
C GLY A 427 -34.77 -4.96 40.92
N TYR A 428 -35.80 -5.67 41.40
CA TYR A 428 -37.05 -5.23 42.03
C TYR A 428 -38.19 -4.74 41.12
N ARG A 429 -39.14 -5.65 40.81
CA ARG A 429 -40.30 -5.91 41.67
C ARG A 429 -40.89 -7.29 41.43
#